data_AF-A0A2Z6Q2I1-F1
#
_entry.id   AF-A0A2Z6Q2I1-F1
#
_cell.length_a   1.000
_cell.length_b   1.000
_cell.length_c   1.000
_cell.angle_alpha   90.00
_cell.angle_beta   90.00
_cell.angle_gamma   90.00
#
_symmetry.space_group_name_H-M   'P 1'
#
loop_
_entity.id
_entity.type
_entity.pdbx_description
1 polymer ?
#
loop_
_entity_poly.entity_id
_entity_poly.type
_entity_poly.pdbx_seq_one_letter_code
_entity_poly.pdbx_strand_id
1 'polypeptide(L)'
;MLDVQFNSNNVNSNIENSSHEFFQIIKNFDKRNIKEVEPTTKSINKGIFDGDLSIISDELVILIFKKFNQGKNKKLIKKSVLYYLDNKKIILQEIYTYLLNNQINSNSIYLLGYFNYYGIGTDFDKKKAIELYKKASELENKLAQLNLTEIYLYATNVKSDENLAFKLSKKLAEKEYASGINNLGWCYENEIGIEINEPKAFELYQKAADLGNSNGISNLGWCYKYGIGTHTDALKAFELFQKATNLGNTYGMSNLGNCYYNGIGTNVNEKKAFELYLKAANSENDYAQHHVAKMYENGDVTKKDMKQAIYWYKKSAEQGFQPAQDKLDELSKEN
;
A
#
# COMPACT_ATOMS: atom_id res chain seq x y z
N MET A 1 37.93 3.19 -49.21
CA MET A 1 39.37 3.32 -48.91
C MET A 1 39.62 4.71 -48.35
N LEU A 2 39.96 4.77 -47.07
CA LEU A 2 40.84 5.70 -46.35
C LEU A 2 40.28 6.00 -44.95
N ASP A 3 40.87 5.28 -43.99
CA ASP A 3 40.87 5.58 -42.55
C ASP A 3 41.65 6.86 -42.26
N VAL A 4 41.18 7.64 -41.28
CA VAL A 4 42.04 8.50 -40.45
C VAL A 4 41.49 8.50 -39.01
N GLN A 5 42.17 7.77 -38.12
CA GLN A 5 42.19 8.03 -36.67
C GLN A 5 43.09 9.23 -36.39
N PHE A 6 42.80 10.06 -35.38
CA PHE A 6 43.76 10.36 -34.29
C PHE A 6 43.23 11.32 -33.19
N ASN A 7 43.49 10.86 -31.95
CA ASN A 7 43.85 11.54 -30.70
C ASN A 7 42.98 12.62 -30.04
N SER A 8 42.29 12.16 -28.99
CA SER A 8 42.07 12.84 -27.71
C SER A 8 43.37 12.98 -26.91
N ASN A 9 43.99 14.16 -26.83
CA ASN A 9 45.08 14.43 -25.87
C ASN A 9 45.34 15.92 -25.63
N ASN A 10 44.31 16.77 -25.55
CA ASN A 10 44.53 18.20 -25.28
C ASN A 10 43.47 18.90 -24.41
N VAL A 11 42.74 18.15 -23.56
CA VAL A 11 41.77 18.74 -22.63
C VAL A 11 42.15 18.54 -21.14
N ASN A 12 43.14 17.69 -20.84
CA ASN A 12 43.53 17.39 -19.46
C ASN A 12 44.60 18.31 -18.84
N SER A 13 45.17 19.29 -19.55
CA SER A 13 46.21 20.16 -18.99
C SER A 13 45.70 21.51 -18.46
N ASN A 14 44.42 21.85 -18.66
CA ASN A 14 43.85 23.14 -18.24
C ASN A 14 42.95 23.06 -16.99
N ILE A 15 42.66 21.85 -16.49
CA ILE A 15 41.85 21.66 -15.27
C ILE A 15 42.76 21.58 -14.02
N GLU A 16 44.02 21.14 -14.17
CA GLU A 16 44.96 21.04 -13.03
C GLU A 16 45.55 22.40 -12.62
N ASN A 17 45.74 23.34 -13.56
CA ASN A 17 46.30 24.67 -13.25
C ASN A 17 45.31 25.63 -12.57
N SER A 18 43.99 25.48 -12.73
CA SER A 18 43.00 26.29 -12.01
C SER A 18 42.80 25.83 -10.56
N SER A 19 43.17 24.58 -10.24
CA SER A 19 43.08 24.04 -8.87
C SER A 19 44.17 24.60 -7.95
N HIS A 20 45.34 24.96 -8.51
CA HIS A 20 46.50 25.40 -7.75
C HIS A 20 46.41 26.88 -7.32
N GLU A 21 45.76 27.74 -8.13
CA GLU A 21 45.45 29.12 -7.73
C GLU A 21 44.33 29.19 -6.67
N PHE A 22 43.38 28.24 -6.69
CA PHE A 22 42.31 28.18 -5.69
C PHE A 22 42.84 27.80 -4.29
N PHE A 23 43.91 27.00 -4.19
CA PHE A 23 44.51 26.59 -2.92
C PHE A 23 45.44 27.66 -2.29
N GLN A 24 45.94 28.63 -3.05
CA GLN A 24 46.75 29.75 -2.51
C GLN A 24 45.90 30.87 -1.91
N ILE A 25 44.64 31.02 -2.35
CA ILE A 25 43.69 31.97 -1.74
C ILE A 25 43.24 31.51 -0.35
N ILE A 26 43.18 30.20 -0.11
CA ILE A 26 42.75 29.61 1.18
C ILE A 26 43.82 29.72 2.28
N LYS A 27 45.10 29.89 1.94
CA LYS A 27 46.21 29.94 2.93
C LYS A 27 46.47 31.31 3.56
N ASN A 28 45.75 32.36 3.18
CA ASN A 28 45.89 33.71 3.76
C ASN A 28 44.76 34.10 4.72
N PHE A 29 43.89 33.16 5.11
CA PHE A 29 42.75 33.41 6.01
C PHE A 29 43.04 33.23 7.51
N ASP A 30 44.26 32.82 7.90
CA ASP A 30 44.66 32.74 9.31
C ASP A 30 45.46 33.97 9.73
N LYS A 31 44.73 35.03 10.08
CA LYS A 31 45.02 36.05 11.13
C LYS A 31 44.23 37.32 10.84
N ARG A 32 43.02 37.42 11.40
CA ARG A 32 42.44 38.69 11.84
C ARG A 32 41.25 38.44 12.77
N ASN A 33 41.48 38.70 14.06
CA ASN A 33 40.47 38.79 15.10
C ASN A 33 39.56 40.00 14.85
N ILE A 34 38.31 39.78 14.45
CA ILE A 34 37.23 40.76 14.59
C ILE A 34 35.97 40.01 15.02
N LYS A 35 35.46 40.33 16.22
CA LYS A 35 34.12 39.95 16.66
C LYS A 35 33.13 40.90 16.01
N GLU A 36 32.36 40.40 15.06
CA GLU A 36 31.09 40.98 14.64
C GLU A 36 30.12 39.82 14.37
N VAL A 37 29.00 39.82 15.08
CA VAL A 37 27.95 38.81 14.92
C VAL A 37 27.06 39.28 13.78
N GLU A 38 27.27 38.74 12.59
CA GLU A 38 26.31 38.79 11.48
C GLU A 38 25.64 37.42 11.32
N PRO A 39 24.31 37.34 11.14
CA PRO A 39 23.62 36.08 10.88
C PRO A 39 23.89 35.66 9.43
N THR A 40 24.89 34.82 9.22
CA THR A 40 25.23 34.30 7.89
C THR A 40 24.37 33.10 7.54
N THR A 41 23.31 33.41 6.78
CA THR A 41 22.50 32.51 5.95
C THR A 41 21.97 31.26 6.66
N LYS A 42 20.88 31.45 7.40
CA LYS A 42 19.77 30.48 7.38
C LYS A 42 19.66 29.91 5.97
N SER A 43 19.65 28.58 5.86
CA SER A 43 19.10 27.91 4.69
C SER A 43 17.82 28.63 4.32
N ILE A 44 17.75 29.20 3.12
CA ILE A 44 16.52 29.74 2.59
C ILE A 44 15.62 28.52 2.34
N ASN A 45 14.95 28.04 3.40
CA ASN A 45 13.65 27.46 3.26
C ASN A 45 12.84 28.58 2.63
N LYS A 46 12.66 28.50 1.31
CA LYS A 46 11.62 29.24 0.62
C LYS A 46 10.35 28.86 1.36
N GLY A 47 9.86 29.74 2.25
CA GLY A 47 8.77 29.41 3.15
C GLY A 47 7.61 28.92 2.30
N ILE A 48 7.22 27.66 2.50
CA ILE A 48 6.03 27.13 1.84
C ILE A 48 4.87 27.89 2.46
N PHE A 49 4.12 28.63 1.66
CA PHE A 49 2.99 29.40 2.17
C PHE A 49 1.78 28.47 2.34
N ASP A 50 0.80 28.88 3.17
CA ASP A 50 -0.43 28.11 3.37
C ASP A 50 -1.17 27.80 2.06
N GLY A 51 -1.08 28.69 1.07
CA GLY A 51 -1.63 28.46 -0.28
C GLY A 51 -0.96 27.28 -1.00
N ASP A 52 0.35 27.12 -0.85
CA ASP A 52 1.09 26.00 -1.45
C ASP A 52 0.72 24.68 -0.77
N LEU A 53 0.54 24.68 0.56
CA LEU A 53 0.13 23.50 1.32
C LEU A 53 -1.31 23.06 1.02
N SER A 54 -2.19 24.01 0.70
CA SER A 54 -3.54 23.70 0.21
C SER A 54 -3.50 22.92 -1.10
N ILE A 55 -2.69 23.36 -2.07
CA ILE A 55 -2.54 22.70 -3.37
C ILE A 55 -1.97 21.29 -3.17
N ILE A 56 -0.91 21.16 -2.35
CA ILE A 56 -0.30 19.88 -2.03
C ILE A 56 -1.31 18.92 -1.38
N SER A 57 -2.19 19.43 -0.51
CA SER A 57 -3.25 18.63 0.12
C SER A 57 -4.22 18.07 -0.93
N ASP A 58 -4.67 18.89 -1.88
CA ASP A 58 -5.58 18.42 -2.93
C ASP A 58 -4.89 17.40 -3.87
N GLU A 59 -3.63 17.64 -4.23
CA GLU A 59 -2.83 16.72 -5.03
C GLU A 59 -2.64 15.35 -4.33
N LEU A 60 -2.39 15.35 -3.02
CA LEU A 60 -2.30 14.13 -2.22
C LEU A 60 -3.62 13.36 -2.20
N VAL A 61 -4.76 14.03 -2.05
CA VAL A 61 -6.08 13.40 -2.10
C VAL A 61 -6.31 12.75 -3.46
N ILE A 62 -5.97 13.41 -4.56
CA ILE A 62 -6.10 12.85 -5.92
C ILE A 62 -5.19 11.62 -6.08
N LEU A 63 -3.93 11.71 -5.63
CA LEU A 63 -2.96 10.61 -5.68
C LEU A 63 -3.45 9.39 -4.90
N ILE A 64 -3.91 9.60 -3.67
CA ILE A 64 -4.38 8.53 -2.79
C ILE A 64 -5.62 7.89 -3.40
N PHE A 65 -6.61 8.69 -3.83
CA PHE A 65 -7.84 8.18 -4.43
C PHE A 65 -7.57 7.34 -5.68
N LYS A 66 -6.70 7.80 -6.59
CA LYS A 66 -6.34 7.03 -7.79
C LYS A 66 -5.80 5.65 -7.43
N LYS A 67 -4.88 5.56 -6.46
CA LYS A 67 -4.27 4.28 -6.06
C LYS A 67 -5.25 3.38 -5.31
N PHE A 68 -6.09 3.96 -4.47
CA PHE A 68 -7.13 3.23 -3.74
C PHE A 68 -8.15 2.62 -4.73
N ASN A 69 -8.59 3.41 -5.71
CA ASN A 69 -9.55 2.98 -6.72
C ASN A 69 -8.99 1.89 -7.66
N GLN A 70 -7.66 1.86 -7.85
CA GLN A 70 -6.95 0.75 -8.52
C GLN A 70 -6.83 -0.51 -7.64
N GLY A 71 -7.24 -0.47 -6.38
CA GLY A 71 -7.11 -1.57 -5.42
C GLY A 71 -5.67 -1.78 -4.93
N LYS A 72 -4.84 -0.73 -4.87
CA LYS A 72 -3.46 -0.85 -4.38
C LYS A 72 -3.43 -1.03 -2.87
N ASN A 73 -2.54 -1.88 -2.39
CA ASN A 73 -2.31 -2.11 -0.97
C ASN A 73 -1.94 -0.79 -0.23
N LYS A 74 -2.51 -0.61 0.97
CA LYS A 74 -2.31 0.53 1.87
C LYS A 74 -0.85 0.95 2.06
N LYS A 75 0.07 -0.01 2.19
CA LYS A 75 1.52 0.23 2.34
C LYS A 75 2.12 0.88 1.10
N LEU A 76 1.69 0.48 -0.10
CA LEU A 76 2.12 1.10 -1.36
C LEU A 76 1.57 2.51 -1.52
N ILE A 77 0.33 2.74 -1.07
CA ILE A 77 -0.27 4.08 -1.05
C ILE A 77 0.54 4.98 -0.11
N LYS A 78 0.80 4.55 1.13
CA LYS A 78 1.64 5.29 2.10
C LYS A 78 3.01 5.62 1.54
N LYS A 79 3.71 4.65 0.94
CA LYS A 79 5.01 4.88 0.29
C LYS A 79 4.93 5.95 -0.80
N SER A 80 3.85 5.95 -1.58
CA SER A 80 3.65 6.94 -2.65
C SER A 80 3.40 8.34 -2.10
N VAL A 81 2.68 8.47 -0.98
CA VAL A 81 2.47 9.75 -0.28
C VAL A 81 3.80 10.30 0.25
N LEU A 82 4.59 9.46 0.93
CA LEU A 82 5.90 9.86 1.46
C LEU A 82 6.85 10.28 0.34
N TYR A 83 6.92 9.50 -0.74
CA TYR A 83 7.72 9.83 -1.91
C TYR A 83 7.30 11.16 -2.57
N TYR A 84 5.99 11.42 -2.63
CA TYR A 84 5.46 12.67 -3.15
C TYR A 84 5.93 13.88 -2.33
N LEU A 85 5.77 13.79 -1.01
CA LEU A 85 6.15 14.84 -0.07
C LEU A 85 7.67 15.11 -0.11
N ASP A 86 8.48 14.05 -0.14
CA ASP A 86 9.94 14.13 -0.22
C ASP A 86 10.41 14.81 -1.51
N ASN A 87 9.84 14.42 -2.67
CA ASN A 87 10.14 15.06 -3.95
C ASN A 87 9.79 16.56 -3.98
N LYS A 88 8.71 16.93 -3.29
CA LYS A 88 8.27 18.33 -3.16
C LYS A 88 9.01 19.06 -2.03
N LYS A 89 9.93 18.40 -1.32
CA LYS A 89 10.69 18.92 -0.18
C LYS A 89 9.80 19.45 0.94
N ILE A 90 8.64 18.82 1.14
CA ILE A 90 7.69 19.20 2.17
C ILE A 90 8.13 18.60 3.51
N ILE A 91 8.29 19.45 4.52
CA ILE A 91 8.56 18.98 5.89
C ILE A 91 7.26 18.40 6.46
N LEU A 92 7.30 17.13 6.90
CA LEU A 92 6.10 16.41 7.36
C LEU A 92 5.38 17.14 8.52
N GLN A 93 6.14 17.74 9.43
CA GLN A 93 5.59 18.49 10.56
C GLN A 93 4.86 19.78 10.12
N GLU A 94 5.34 20.45 9.07
CA GLU A 94 4.74 21.69 8.55
C GLU A 94 3.37 21.39 7.93
N ILE A 95 3.30 20.41 7.03
CA ILE A 95 2.01 20.01 6.43
C ILE A 95 1.05 19.44 7.48
N TYR A 96 1.54 18.68 8.47
CA TYR A 96 0.69 18.20 9.56
C TYR A 96 0.09 19.36 10.37
N THR A 97 0.91 20.35 10.72
CA THR A 97 0.47 21.55 11.45
C THR A 97 -0.53 22.36 10.63
N TYR A 98 -0.29 22.51 9.32
CA TYR A 98 -1.24 23.12 8.40
C TYR A 98 -2.59 22.38 8.40
N LEU A 99 -2.59 21.05 8.27
CA LEU A 99 -3.81 20.23 8.27
C LEU A 99 -4.55 20.32 9.62
N LEU A 100 -3.81 20.42 10.73
CA LEU A 100 -4.38 20.60 12.07
C LEU A 100 -5.16 21.91 12.18
N ASN A 101 -4.61 22.99 11.62
CA ASN A 101 -5.20 24.33 11.67
C ASN A 101 -6.30 24.57 10.61
N ASN A 102 -6.30 23.81 9.51
CA ASN A 102 -7.19 24.04 8.36
C ASN A 102 -8.26 22.95 8.21
N GLN A 103 -9.12 22.79 9.21
CA GLN A 103 -10.18 21.76 9.24
C GLN A 103 -11.53 22.22 8.66
N ILE A 104 -11.51 23.16 7.71
CA ILE A 104 -12.73 23.69 7.06
C ILE A 104 -13.12 22.82 5.86
N ASN A 105 -12.14 22.39 5.05
CA ASN A 105 -12.37 21.52 3.89
C ASN A 105 -12.30 20.04 4.29
N SER A 106 -13.20 19.24 3.73
CA SER A 106 -13.25 17.79 3.88
C SER A 106 -11.93 17.08 3.51
N ASN A 107 -11.19 17.60 2.52
CA ASN A 107 -9.89 17.04 2.11
C ASN A 107 -8.83 17.17 3.21
N SER A 108 -8.73 18.34 3.84
CA SER A 108 -7.78 18.59 4.92
C SER A 108 -8.13 17.77 6.16
N ILE A 109 -9.42 17.65 6.50
CA ILE A 109 -9.88 16.80 7.60
C ILE A 109 -9.54 15.33 7.31
N TYR A 110 -9.80 14.85 6.09
CA TYR A 110 -9.46 13.50 5.67
C TYR A 110 -7.95 13.25 5.77
N LEU A 111 -7.12 14.15 5.23
CA LEU A 111 -5.67 14.00 5.26
C LEU A 111 -5.11 14.03 6.67
N LEU A 112 -5.65 14.88 7.54
CA LEU A 112 -5.29 14.84 8.96
C LEU A 112 -5.59 13.45 9.54
N GLY A 113 -6.76 12.87 9.22
CA GLY A 113 -7.12 11.51 9.60
C GLY A 113 -6.14 10.48 9.05
N TYR A 114 -5.77 10.59 7.77
CA TYR A 114 -4.79 9.73 7.10
C TYR A 114 -3.41 9.80 7.77
N PHE A 115 -2.97 11.00 8.14
CA PHE A 115 -1.66 11.21 8.77
C PHE A 115 -1.63 10.62 10.18
N ASN A 116 -2.71 10.77 10.97
CA ASN A 116 -2.84 10.11 12.27
C ASN A 116 -2.92 8.58 12.12
N TYR A 117 -3.62 8.06 11.11
CA TYR A 117 -3.74 6.62 10.86
C TYR A 117 -2.40 5.96 10.52
N TYR A 118 -1.52 6.69 9.82
CA TYR A 118 -0.24 6.14 9.35
C TYR A 118 0.99 6.67 10.10
N GLY A 119 0.82 7.56 11.07
CA GLY A 119 1.91 8.22 11.79
C GLY A 119 2.81 9.05 10.87
N ILE A 120 2.21 9.87 9.99
CA ILE A 120 2.96 10.74 9.05
C ILE A 120 3.04 12.13 9.68
N GLY A 121 4.24 12.56 10.07
CA GLY A 121 4.45 13.85 10.74
C GLY A 121 3.80 13.94 12.13
N THR A 122 3.40 12.80 12.70
CA THR A 122 2.78 12.69 14.03
C THR A 122 2.88 11.24 14.52
N ASP A 123 2.57 11.00 15.79
CA ASP A 123 2.44 9.65 16.32
C ASP A 123 1.20 8.95 15.75
N PHE A 124 1.24 7.62 15.73
CA PHE A 124 0.11 6.81 15.29
C PHE A 124 -1.07 6.96 16.27
N ASP A 125 -2.22 7.41 15.75
CA ASP A 125 -3.47 7.54 16.51
C ASP A 125 -4.67 7.08 15.67
N LYS A 126 -5.01 5.80 15.79
CA LYS A 126 -6.12 5.18 15.07
C LYS A 126 -7.49 5.76 15.48
N LYS A 127 -7.68 6.11 16.76
CA LYS A 127 -8.97 6.57 17.26
C LYS A 127 -9.28 7.94 16.68
N LYS A 128 -8.34 8.87 16.79
CA LYS A 128 -8.44 10.21 16.19
C LYS A 128 -8.60 10.15 14.68
N ALA A 129 -7.89 9.24 14.01
CA ALA A 129 -8.05 9.03 12.57
C ALA A 129 -9.49 8.65 12.20
N ILE A 130 -10.11 7.71 12.92
CA ILE A 130 -11.51 7.30 12.68
C ILE A 130 -12.48 8.46 12.92
N GLU A 131 -12.29 9.24 13.99
CA GLU A 131 -13.12 10.43 14.27
C GLU A 131 -13.03 11.46 13.14
N LEU A 132 -11.82 11.72 12.64
CA LEU A 132 -11.59 12.62 11.50
C LEU A 132 -12.20 12.08 10.21
N TYR A 133 -12.10 10.78 9.94
CA TYR A 133 -12.76 10.19 8.79
C TYR A 133 -14.28 10.28 8.88
N LYS A 134 -14.89 10.12 10.07
CA LYS A 134 -16.34 10.34 10.25
C LYS A 134 -16.73 11.77 9.89
N LYS A 135 -16.03 12.76 10.45
CA LYS A 135 -16.25 14.18 10.16
C LYS A 135 -16.08 14.49 8.66
N ALA A 136 -15.04 13.98 8.01
CA ALA A 136 -14.84 14.18 6.57
C ALA A 136 -15.90 13.45 5.72
N SER A 137 -16.36 12.28 6.16
CA SER A 137 -17.39 11.48 5.48
C SER A 137 -18.77 12.16 5.52
N GLU A 138 -19.10 12.84 6.62
CA GLU A 138 -20.30 13.69 6.75
C GLU A 138 -20.29 14.84 5.73
N LEU A 139 -19.11 15.37 5.42
CA LEU A 139 -18.87 16.37 4.36
C LEU A 139 -18.70 15.73 2.96
N GLU A 140 -19.18 14.51 2.77
CA GLU A 140 -19.12 13.74 1.53
C GLU A 140 -17.73 13.41 0.96
N ASN A 141 -16.68 13.42 1.80
CA ASN A 141 -15.35 13.08 1.34
C ASN A 141 -15.26 11.60 0.94
N LYS A 142 -15.04 11.35 -0.36
CA LYS A 142 -14.99 10.00 -0.93
C LYS A 142 -13.91 9.10 -0.32
N LEU A 143 -12.74 9.64 0.03
CA LEU A 143 -11.67 8.85 0.63
C LEU A 143 -11.94 8.52 2.08
N ALA A 144 -12.54 9.44 2.83
CA ALA A 144 -12.97 9.18 4.19
C ALA A 144 -14.05 8.09 4.23
N GLN A 145 -15.03 8.14 3.32
CA GLN A 145 -16.05 7.11 3.15
C GLN A 145 -15.42 5.75 2.82
N LEU A 146 -14.47 5.70 1.88
CA LEU A 146 -13.75 4.47 1.52
C LEU A 146 -12.96 3.90 2.70
N ASN A 147 -12.20 4.72 3.42
CA ASN A 147 -11.41 4.24 4.56
C ASN A 147 -12.28 3.78 5.74
N LEU A 148 -13.37 4.48 6.04
CA LEU A 148 -14.33 4.01 7.05
C LEU A 148 -14.94 2.68 6.66
N THR A 149 -15.35 2.55 5.39
CA THR A 149 -15.89 1.29 4.85
C THR A 149 -14.90 0.16 5.10
N GLU A 150 -13.64 0.29 4.65
CA GLU A 150 -12.64 -0.76 4.85
C GLU A 150 -12.32 -1.05 6.32
N ILE A 151 -12.36 -0.03 7.19
CA ILE A 151 -12.17 -0.24 8.63
C ILE A 151 -13.31 -1.10 9.18
N TYR A 152 -14.56 -0.82 8.84
CA TYR A 152 -15.70 -1.61 9.32
C TYR A 152 -15.79 -2.99 8.66
N LEU A 153 -15.35 -3.15 7.41
CA LEU A 153 -15.32 -4.46 6.76
C LEU A 153 -14.23 -5.39 7.31
N TYR A 154 -13.05 -4.87 7.63
CA TYR A 154 -11.85 -5.71 7.81
C TYR A 154 -11.12 -5.54 9.16
N ALA A 155 -11.43 -4.53 9.98
CA ALA A 155 -10.68 -4.31 11.22
C ALA A 155 -11.20 -5.20 12.36
N THR A 156 -10.36 -6.14 12.80
CA THR A 156 -10.65 -7.08 13.90
C THR A 156 -10.85 -6.41 15.28
N ASN A 157 -10.26 -5.22 15.48
CA ASN A 157 -10.25 -4.51 16.77
C ASN A 157 -11.18 -3.28 16.82
N VAL A 158 -12.11 -3.15 15.88
CA VAL A 158 -13.10 -2.05 15.87
C VAL A 158 -14.48 -2.68 15.88
N LYS A 159 -15.38 -2.21 16.76
CA LYS A 159 -16.79 -2.62 16.69
C LYS A 159 -17.31 -2.26 15.30
N SER A 160 -17.57 -3.27 14.48
CA SER A 160 -18.04 -3.09 13.10
C SER A 160 -19.42 -2.43 13.10
N ASP A 161 -19.60 -1.43 12.24
CA ASP A 161 -20.90 -0.87 11.88
C ASP A 161 -21.21 -1.31 10.46
N GLU A 162 -21.75 -2.52 10.34
CA GLU A 162 -22.01 -3.20 9.07
C GLU A 162 -23.03 -2.43 8.21
N ASN A 163 -24.05 -1.86 8.85
CA ASN A 163 -25.05 -1.02 8.18
C ASN A 163 -24.42 0.23 7.58
N LEU A 164 -23.51 0.89 8.30
CA LEU A 164 -22.77 2.02 7.78
C LEU A 164 -21.81 1.60 6.66
N ALA A 165 -21.12 0.48 6.79
CA ALA A 165 -20.23 -0.06 5.76
C ALA A 165 -21.00 -0.32 4.44
N PHE A 166 -22.16 -0.97 4.52
CA PHE A 166 -23.04 -1.19 3.38
C PHE A 166 -23.50 0.13 2.75
N LYS A 167 -24.04 1.04 3.56
CA LYS A 167 -24.54 2.35 3.10
C LYS A 167 -23.45 3.16 2.38
N LEU A 168 -22.24 3.21 2.94
CA LEU A 168 -21.12 3.91 2.32
C LEU A 168 -20.64 3.22 1.04
N SER A 169 -20.51 1.90 1.04
CA SER A 169 -20.17 1.12 -0.16
C SER A 169 -21.15 1.38 -1.30
N LYS A 170 -22.45 1.36 -1.01
CA LYS A 170 -23.51 1.67 -1.98
C LYS A 170 -23.36 3.08 -2.55
N LYS A 171 -23.20 4.10 -1.70
CA LYS A 171 -23.01 5.50 -2.12
C LYS A 171 -21.77 5.66 -3.01
N LEU A 172 -20.69 4.94 -2.72
CA LEU A 172 -19.46 4.98 -3.52
C LEU A 172 -19.62 4.24 -4.85
N ALA A 173 -20.37 3.13 -4.86
CA ALA A 173 -20.67 2.36 -6.07
C ALA A 173 -21.57 3.14 -7.04
N GLU A 174 -22.55 3.90 -6.54
CA GLU A 174 -23.39 4.81 -7.33
C GLU A 174 -22.58 5.91 -8.02
N LYS A 175 -21.41 6.28 -7.47
CA LYS A 175 -20.45 7.21 -8.08
C LYS A 175 -19.45 6.52 -9.03
N GLU A 176 -19.66 5.24 -9.35
CA GLU A 176 -18.80 4.44 -10.23
C GLU A 176 -17.34 4.31 -9.74
N TYR A 177 -17.12 4.42 -8.42
CA TYR A 177 -15.80 4.18 -7.85
C TYR A 177 -15.58 2.68 -7.71
N ALA A 178 -14.68 2.13 -8.51
CA ALA A 178 -14.34 0.72 -8.57
C ALA A 178 -14.02 0.10 -7.18
N SER A 179 -13.36 0.83 -6.27
CA SER A 179 -13.17 0.35 -4.89
C SER A 179 -14.46 0.28 -4.08
N GLY A 180 -15.38 1.24 -4.29
CA GLY A 180 -16.72 1.21 -3.68
C GLY A 180 -17.59 0.09 -4.22
N ILE A 181 -17.55 -0.14 -5.55
CA ILE A 181 -18.22 -1.26 -6.21
C ILE A 181 -17.71 -2.60 -5.66
N ASN A 182 -16.39 -2.77 -5.54
CA ASN A 182 -15.79 -3.96 -4.94
C ASN A 182 -16.27 -4.17 -3.50
N ASN A 183 -16.26 -3.12 -2.67
CA ASN A 183 -16.71 -3.22 -1.29
C ASN A 183 -18.21 -3.56 -1.19
N LEU A 184 -19.03 -3.05 -2.10
CA LEU A 184 -20.45 -3.42 -2.16
C LEU A 184 -20.63 -4.89 -2.53
N GLY A 185 -19.82 -5.41 -3.46
CA GLY A 185 -19.78 -6.84 -3.78
C GLY A 185 -19.47 -7.68 -2.54
N TRP A 186 -18.48 -7.24 -1.75
CA TRP A 186 -18.11 -7.88 -0.49
C TRP A 186 -19.24 -7.90 0.54
N CYS A 187 -20.02 -6.82 0.64
CA CYS A 187 -21.20 -6.79 1.51
C CYS A 187 -22.24 -7.84 1.11
N TYR A 188 -22.53 -7.99 -0.18
CA TYR A 188 -23.49 -8.99 -0.68
C TYR A 188 -22.99 -10.43 -0.56
N GLU A 189 -21.68 -10.68 -0.58
CA GLU A 189 -21.12 -12.02 -0.40
C GLU A 189 -21.11 -12.45 1.08
N ASN A 190 -20.86 -11.52 2.01
CA ASN A 190 -20.58 -11.85 3.41
C ASN A 190 -21.67 -11.38 4.40
N GLU A 191 -22.89 -11.10 3.93
CA GLU A 191 -24.02 -10.66 4.75
C GLU A 191 -23.77 -9.37 5.58
N ILE A 192 -23.00 -8.42 5.05
CA ILE A 192 -22.61 -7.23 5.81
C ILE A 192 -23.62 -6.11 5.58
N GLY A 193 -24.54 -5.93 6.54
CA GLY A 193 -25.58 -4.89 6.51
C GLY A 193 -26.65 -5.08 5.42
N ILE A 194 -26.63 -6.23 4.74
CA ILE A 194 -27.57 -6.64 3.69
C ILE A 194 -27.59 -8.17 3.62
N GLU A 195 -28.72 -8.77 3.26
CA GLU A 195 -28.81 -10.21 3.01
C GLU A 195 -27.88 -10.65 1.85
N ILE A 196 -27.40 -11.89 1.92
CA ILE A 196 -26.53 -12.48 0.91
C ILE A 196 -27.20 -12.47 -0.46
N ASN A 197 -26.44 -12.07 -1.47
CA ASN A 197 -26.84 -12.17 -2.88
C ASN A 197 -25.60 -12.41 -3.75
N GLU A 198 -25.23 -13.67 -3.91
CA GLU A 198 -24.03 -14.05 -4.65
C GLU A 198 -24.05 -13.63 -6.13
N PRO A 199 -25.15 -13.77 -6.91
CA PRO A 199 -25.21 -13.24 -8.27
C PRO A 199 -24.92 -11.73 -8.31
N LYS A 200 -25.43 -10.98 -7.33
CA LYS A 200 -25.17 -9.54 -7.25
C LYS A 200 -23.71 -9.23 -6.87
N ALA A 201 -23.13 -9.99 -5.95
CA ALA A 201 -21.72 -9.87 -5.62
C ALA A 201 -20.84 -10.12 -6.85
N PHE A 202 -21.13 -11.18 -7.61
CA PHE A 202 -20.44 -11.53 -8.85
C PHE A 202 -20.50 -10.39 -9.89
N GLU A 203 -21.70 -9.84 -10.15
CA GLU A 203 -21.86 -8.69 -11.07
C GLU A 203 -21.02 -7.49 -10.64
N LEU A 204 -21.00 -7.19 -9.35
CA LEU A 204 -20.24 -6.05 -8.80
C LEU A 204 -18.74 -6.29 -8.90
N TYR A 205 -18.24 -7.48 -8.59
CA TYR A 205 -16.83 -7.81 -8.76
C TYR A 205 -16.40 -7.77 -10.23
N GLN A 206 -17.24 -8.26 -11.15
CA GLN A 206 -17.01 -8.14 -12.58
C GLN A 206 -16.90 -6.66 -13.00
N LYS A 207 -17.86 -5.82 -12.57
CA LYS A 207 -17.84 -4.39 -12.86
C LYS A 207 -16.60 -3.69 -12.29
N ALA A 208 -16.20 -4.00 -11.05
CA ALA A 208 -14.98 -3.46 -10.46
C ALA A 208 -13.71 -3.91 -11.21
N ALA A 209 -13.70 -5.17 -11.66
CA ALA A 209 -12.60 -5.72 -12.45
C ALA A 209 -12.48 -5.06 -13.83
N ASP A 210 -13.59 -4.77 -14.49
CA ASP A 210 -13.64 -4.07 -15.78
C ASP A 210 -13.15 -2.63 -15.66
N LEU A 211 -13.38 -1.98 -14.51
CA LEU A 211 -12.81 -0.67 -14.16
C LEU A 211 -11.32 -0.75 -13.73
N GLY A 212 -10.71 -1.93 -13.77
CA GLY A 212 -9.28 -2.14 -13.49
C GLY A 212 -8.92 -2.17 -11.99
N ASN A 213 -9.89 -2.36 -11.10
CA ASN A 213 -9.62 -2.53 -9.68
C ASN A 213 -9.02 -3.92 -9.41
N SER A 214 -7.80 -3.96 -8.87
CA SER A 214 -7.10 -5.23 -8.68
C SER A 214 -7.69 -6.13 -7.59
N ASN A 215 -8.38 -5.57 -6.58
CA ASN A 215 -9.14 -6.36 -5.61
C ASN A 215 -10.36 -7.00 -6.28
N GLY A 216 -11.11 -6.22 -7.08
CA GLY A 216 -12.24 -6.72 -7.86
C GLY A 216 -11.85 -7.84 -8.81
N ILE A 217 -10.70 -7.73 -9.48
CA ILE A 217 -10.14 -8.81 -10.33
C ILE A 217 -9.85 -10.06 -9.48
N SER A 218 -9.24 -9.91 -8.30
CA SER A 218 -8.98 -11.04 -7.40
C SER A 218 -10.27 -11.69 -6.90
N ASN A 219 -11.26 -10.90 -6.49
CA ASN A 219 -12.55 -11.39 -5.99
C ASN A 219 -13.35 -12.07 -7.10
N LEU A 220 -13.31 -11.55 -8.33
CA LEU A 220 -13.91 -12.24 -9.48
C LEU A 220 -13.24 -13.60 -9.72
N GLY A 221 -11.91 -13.68 -9.58
CA GLY A 221 -11.19 -14.97 -9.65
C GLY A 221 -11.63 -15.93 -8.55
N TRP A 222 -11.90 -15.42 -7.35
CA TRP A 222 -12.46 -16.19 -6.24
C TRP A 222 -13.86 -16.73 -6.56
N CYS A 223 -14.73 -15.91 -7.16
CA CYS A 223 -16.04 -16.36 -7.61
C CYS A 223 -15.96 -17.51 -8.61
N TYR A 224 -15.09 -17.45 -9.62
CA TYR A 224 -14.91 -18.56 -10.56
C TYR A 224 -14.27 -19.79 -9.92
N LYS A 225 -13.42 -19.62 -8.90
CA LYS A 225 -12.83 -20.77 -8.21
C LYS A 225 -13.87 -21.57 -7.42
N TYR A 226 -14.81 -20.90 -6.76
CA TYR A 226 -15.77 -21.52 -5.84
C TYR A 226 -17.22 -21.56 -6.35
N GLY A 227 -17.52 -20.93 -7.49
CA GLY A 227 -18.88 -20.87 -8.05
C GLY A 227 -19.80 -19.88 -7.34
N ILE A 228 -19.25 -18.77 -6.82
CA ILE A 228 -20.03 -17.75 -6.09
C ILE A 228 -20.77 -16.88 -7.11
N GLY A 229 -22.09 -17.02 -7.19
CA GLY A 229 -22.93 -16.29 -8.15
C GLY A 229 -22.70 -16.64 -9.62
N THR A 230 -21.93 -17.70 -9.90
CA THR A 230 -21.56 -18.18 -11.25
C THR A 230 -21.18 -19.67 -11.21
N HIS A 231 -20.88 -20.28 -12.35
CA HIS A 231 -20.32 -21.63 -12.38
C HIS A 231 -18.80 -21.62 -12.15
N THR A 232 -18.28 -22.72 -11.60
CA THR A 232 -16.84 -22.87 -11.41
C THR A 232 -16.11 -22.91 -12.76
N ASP A 233 -14.98 -22.21 -12.81
CA ASP A 233 -14.07 -22.20 -13.96
C ASP A 233 -12.64 -22.00 -13.45
N ALA A 234 -11.90 -23.10 -13.35
CA ALA A 234 -10.56 -23.11 -12.80
C ALA A 234 -9.56 -22.34 -13.67
N LEU A 235 -9.71 -22.38 -15.00
CA LEU A 235 -8.82 -21.69 -15.92
C LEU A 235 -9.04 -20.17 -15.82
N LYS A 236 -10.30 -19.73 -15.80
CA LYS A 236 -10.64 -18.31 -15.65
C LYS A 236 -10.22 -17.75 -14.29
N ALA A 237 -10.38 -18.54 -13.22
CA ALA A 237 -9.86 -18.18 -11.91
C ALA A 237 -8.34 -17.97 -11.94
N PHE A 238 -7.59 -18.90 -12.55
CA PHE A 238 -6.13 -18.79 -12.71
C PHE A 238 -5.73 -17.52 -13.47
N GLU A 239 -6.35 -17.24 -14.62
CA GLU A 239 -6.09 -16.06 -15.43
C GLU A 239 -6.35 -14.75 -14.66
N LEU A 240 -7.45 -14.69 -13.91
CA LEU A 240 -7.80 -13.53 -13.09
C LEU A 240 -6.82 -13.32 -11.93
N PHE A 241 -6.42 -14.38 -11.22
CA PHE A 241 -5.39 -14.26 -10.18
C PHE A 241 -4.04 -13.85 -10.76
N GLN A 242 -3.69 -14.30 -11.96
CA GLN A 242 -2.50 -13.85 -12.68
C GLN A 242 -2.58 -12.37 -13.05
N LYS A 243 -3.74 -11.91 -13.55
CA LYS A 243 -4.00 -10.50 -13.86
C LYS A 243 -3.90 -9.62 -12.60
N ALA A 244 -4.54 -10.03 -11.51
CA ALA A 244 -4.46 -9.32 -10.22
C ALA A 244 -3.02 -9.25 -9.69
N THR A 245 -2.27 -10.36 -9.79
CA THR A 245 -0.84 -10.43 -9.44
C THR A 245 0.00 -9.43 -10.24
N ASN A 246 -0.21 -9.35 -11.56
CA ASN A 246 0.51 -8.41 -12.43
C ASN A 246 0.21 -6.94 -12.07
N LEU A 247 -0.96 -6.68 -11.48
CA LEU A 247 -1.33 -5.37 -10.93
C LEU A 247 -0.82 -5.15 -9.50
N GLY A 248 -0.05 -6.08 -8.93
CA GLY A 248 0.51 -5.97 -7.59
C GLY A 248 -0.48 -6.27 -6.47
N ASN A 249 -1.55 -7.01 -6.75
CA ASN A 249 -2.52 -7.40 -5.73
C ASN A 249 -1.99 -8.55 -4.88
N THR A 250 -1.95 -8.36 -3.55
CA THR A 250 -1.41 -9.38 -2.64
C THR A 250 -2.29 -10.63 -2.56
N TYR A 251 -3.62 -10.48 -2.53
CA TYR A 251 -4.54 -11.63 -2.52
C TYR A 251 -4.47 -12.41 -3.84
N GLY A 252 -4.36 -11.71 -4.96
CA GLY A 252 -4.08 -12.30 -6.27
C GLY A 252 -2.80 -13.13 -6.28
N MET A 253 -1.70 -12.64 -5.66
CA MET A 253 -0.45 -13.39 -5.53
C MET A 253 -0.63 -14.68 -4.71
N SER A 254 -1.31 -14.60 -3.56
CA SER A 254 -1.58 -15.77 -2.72
C SER A 254 -2.46 -16.81 -3.42
N ASN A 255 -3.52 -16.36 -4.10
CA ASN A 255 -4.42 -17.23 -4.83
C ASN A 255 -3.75 -17.86 -6.06
N LEU A 256 -2.90 -17.11 -6.77
CA LEU A 256 -2.09 -17.67 -7.85
C LEU A 256 -1.06 -18.70 -7.32
N GLY A 257 -0.47 -18.43 -6.16
CA GLY A 257 0.39 -19.39 -5.46
C GLY A 257 -0.37 -20.69 -5.15
N ASN A 258 -1.62 -20.57 -4.69
CA ASN A 258 -2.51 -21.71 -4.45
C ASN A 258 -2.83 -22.48 -5.73
N CYS A 259 -3.09 -21.77 -6.83
CA CYS A 259 -3.30 -22.41 -8.12
C CYS A 259 -2.11 -23.25 -8.56
N TYR A 260 -0.88 -22.73 -8.46
CA TYR A 260 0.31 -23.51 -8.78
C TYR A 260 0.59 -24.64 -7.79
N TYR A 261 0.27 -24.46 -6.51
CA TYR A 261 0.47 -25.51 -5.50
C TYR A 261 -0.46 -26.71 -5.74
N ASN A 262 -1.73 -26.46 -6.06
CA ASN A 262 -2.76 -27.50 -6.20
C ASN A 262 -3.11 -27.87 -7.66
N GLY A 263 -2.50 -27.22 -8.66
CA GLY A 263 -2.83 -27.46 -10.07
C GLY A 263 -4.21 -26.93 -10.49
N ILE A 264 -4.66 -25.81 -9.93
CA ILE A 264 -5.98 -25.22 -10.23
C ILE A 264 -5.86 -24.35 -11.49
N GLY A 265 -6.43 -24.81 -12.60
CA GLY A 265 -6.38 -24.11 -13.89
C GLY A 265 -4.99 -24.09 -14.53
N THR A 266 -4.04 -24.84 -13.99
CA THR A 266 -2.65 -24.93 -14.44
C THR A 266 -2.02 -26.25 -13.94
N ASN A 267 -0.81 -26.58 -14.38
CA ASN A 267 -0.06 -27.70 -13.83
C ASN A 267 0.57 -27.33 -12.47
N VAL A 268 0.70 -28.33 -11.58
CA VAL A 268 1.40 -28.15 -10.30
C VAL A 268 2.83 -27.64 -10.54
N ASN A 269 3.19 -26.59 -9.79
CA ASN A 269 4.52 -26.00 -9.79
C ASN A 269 4.82 -25.39 -8.42
N GLU A 270 5.32 -26.22 -7.51
CA GLU A 270 5.54 -25.82 -6.11
C GLU A 270 6.61 -24.73 -5.97
N LYS A 271 7.60 -24.66 -6.89
CA LYS A 271 8.60 -23.58 -6.91
C LYS A 271 7.96 -22.23 -7.20
N LYS A 272 7.11 -22.13 -8.23
CA LYS A 272 6.35 -20.91 -8.53
C LYS A 272 5.39 -20.56 -7.39
N ALA A 273 4.75 -21.55 -6.79
CA ALA A 273 3.88 -21.36 -5.64
C ALA A 273 4.66 -20.72 -4.47
N PHE A 274 5.82 -21.27 -4.11
CA PHE A 274 6.69 -20.74 -3.05
C PHE A 274 7.11 -19.28 -3.33
N GLU A 275 7.55 -18.97 -4.55
CA GLU A 275 7.95 -17.61 -4.93
C GLU A 275 6.79 -16.60 -4.80
N LEU A 276 5.58 -17.00 -5.19
CA LEU A 276 4.38 -16.16 -5.08
C LEU A 276 3.93 -15.98 -3.63
N TYR A 277 3.88 -17.06 -2.87
CA TYR A 277 3.57 -17.00 -1.44
C TYR A 277 4.59 -16.14 -0.70
N LEU A 278 5.89 -16.27 -0.98
CA LEU A 278 6.91 -15.45 -0.34
C LEU A 278 6.75 -13.96 -0.66
N LYS A 279 6.41 -13.60 -1.91
CA LYS A 279 6.12 -12.21 -2.29
C LYS A 279 4.89 -11.66 -1.55
N ALA A 280 3.83 -12.47 -1.46
CA ALA A 280 2.61 -12.10 -0.75
C ALA A 280 2.82 -12.00 0.76
N ALA A 281 3.59 -12.92 1.35
CA ALA A 281 3.93 -12.96 2.78
C ALA A 281 4.73 -11.71 3.22
N ASN A 282 5.69 -11.29 2.39
CA ASN A 282 6.43 -10.04 2.57
C ASN A 282 5.56 -8.78 2.41
N SER A 283 4.40 -8.93 1.78
CA SER A 283 3.37 -7.90 1.64
C SER A 283 2.25 -8.07 2.66
N GLU A 284 2.54 -8.75 3.78
CA GLU A 284 1.65 -8.90 4.96
C GLU A 284 0.35 -9.67 4.66
N ASN A 285 0.38 -10.64 3.74
CA ASN A 285 -0.72 -11.59 3.61
C ASN A 285 -0.52 -12.79 4.55
N ASP A 286 -1.37 -12.89 5.55
CA ASP A 286 -1.42 -13.91 6.59
C ASP A 286 -1.56 -15.35 6.05
N TYR A 287 -2.42 -15.58 5.05
CA TYR A 287 -2.57 -16.88 4.40
C TYR A 287 -1.27 -17.33 3.73
N ALA A 288 -0.62 -16.43 2.97
CA ALA A 288 0.65 -16.72 2.33
C ALA A 288 1.78 -16.93 3.35
N GLN A 289 1.80 -16.18 4.45
CA GLN A 289 2.77 -16.39 5.54
C GLN A 289 2.65 -17.78 6.13
N HIS A 290 1.42 -18.25 6.41
CA HIS A 290 1.18 -19.62 6.86
C HIS A 290 1.68 -20.66 5.85
N HIS A 291 1.41 -20.47 4.56
CA HIS A 291 1.87 -21.39 3.52
C HIS A 291 3.40 -21.39 3.36
N VAL A 292 4.06 -20.23 3.44
CA VAL A 292 5.53 -20.14 3.47
C VAL A 292 6.08 -20.90 4.68
N ALA A 293 5.45 -20.76 5.85
CA ALA A 293 5.85 -21.47 7.06
C ALA A 293 5.81 -23.00 6.88
N LYS A 294 4.69 -23.52 6.35
CA LYS A 294 4.55 -24.95 6.02
C LYS A 294 5.62 -25.45 5.06
N MET A 295 5.95 -24.66 4.04
CA MET A 295 6.97 -25.07 3.06
C MET A 295 8.38 -25.12 3.67
N TYR A 296 8.71 -24.22 4.61
CA TYR A 296 9.95 -24.31 5.39
C TYR A 296 9.94 -25.46 6.41
N GLU A 297 8.79 -25.77 7.00
CA GLU A 297 8.64 -26.87 7.96
C GLU A 297 8.86 -28.24 7.30
N ASN A 298 8.27 -28.45 6.12
CA ASN A 298 8.39 -29.69 5.38
C ASN A 298 9.75 -29.83 4.68
N GLY A 299 10.23 -28.73 4.08
CA GLY A 299 11.45 -28.72 3.28
C GLY A 299 11.28 -29.29 1.86
N ASP A 300 10.06 -29.21 1.30
CA ASP A 300 9.74 -29.81 -0.01
C ASP A 300 10.39 -29.05 -1.19
N VAL A 301 10.34 -27.72 -1.16
CA VAL A 301 10.84 -26.81 -2.22
C VAL A 301 12.06 -26.00 -1.78
N THR A 302 12.33 -26.00 -0.48
CA THR A 302 13.41 -25.28 0.20
C THR A 302 14.05 -26.25 1.19
N LYS A 303 15.27 -25.98 1.67
CA LYS A 303 15.80 -26.74 2.80
C LYS A 303 14.87 -26.56 4.00
N LYS A 304 14.56 -27.65 4.69
CA LYS A 304 13.82 -27.62 5.97
C LYS A 304 14.49 -26.64 6.94
N ASP A 305 13.71 -25.68 7.43
CA ASP A 305 14.17 -24.63 8.36
C ASP A 305 13.04 -24.27 9.35
N MET A 306 13.07 -24.90 10.52
CA MET A 306 12.08 -24.66 11.57
C MET A 306 12.14 -23.23 12.13
N LYS A 307 13.29 -22.54 12.07
CA LYS A 307 13.37 -21.15 12.55
C LYS A 307 12.58 -20.24 11.63
N GLN A 308 12.71 -20.43 10.32
CA GLN A 308 11.90 -19.71 9.33
C GLN A 308 10.42 -20.10 9.43
N ALA A 309 10.10 -21.37 9.61
CA ALA A 309 8.71 -21.81 9.79
C ALA A 309 8.05 -21.10 10.99
N ILE A 310 8.66 -21.16 12.16
CA ILE A 310 8.14 -20.50 13.38
C ILE A 310 8.02 -18.98 13.19
N TYR A 311 9.00 -18.35 12.54
CA TYR A 311 8.95 -16.91 12.23
C TYR A 311 7.71 -16.54 11.41
N TRP A 312 7.44 -17.29 10.35
CA TRP A 312 6.30 -17.01 9.46
C TRP A 312 4.96 -17.40 10.09
N TYR A 313 4.89 -18.49 10.85
CA TYR A 313 3.69 -18.82 11.63
C TYR A 313 3.36 -17.71 12.64
N LYS A 314 4.34 -17.18 13.37
CA LYS A 314 4.12 -16.06 14.31
C LYS A 314 3.53 -14.84 13.63
N LYS A 315 4.09 -14.43 12.48
CA LYS A 315 3.56 -13.29 11.71
C LYS A 315 2.13 -13.49 11.22
N SER A 316 1.78 -14.71 10.82
CA SER A 316 0.43 -15.05 10.39
C SER A 316 -0.54 -15.07 11.57
N ALA A 317 -0.13 -15.67 12.69
CA ALA A 317 -0.89 -15.75 13.93
C ALA A 317 -1.15 -14.38 14.59
N GLU A 318 -0.17 -13.46 14.55
CA GLU A 318 -0.30 -12.07 15.01
C GLU A 318 -1.40 -11.28 14.28
N GLN A 319 -1.75 -11.71 13.07
CA GLN A 319 -2.84 -11.14 12.27
C GLN A 319 -4.17 -11.85 12.49
N GLY A 320 -4.22 -12.88 13.35
CA GLY A 320 -5.43 -13.62 13.68
C GLY A 320 -5.70 -14.84 12.79
N PHE A 321 -4.75 -15.29 11.99
CA PHE A 321 -4.97 -16.46 11.13
C PHE A 321 -4.94 -17.76 11.96
N GLN A 322 -6.13 -18.31 12.22
CA GLN A 322 -6.32 -19.44 13.14
C GLN A 322 -5.42 -20.66 12.83
N PRO A 323 -5.27 -21.11 11.57
CA PRO A 323 -4.39 -22.26 11.28
C PRO A 323 -2.92 -22.05 11.67
N ALA A 324 -2.44 -20.80 11.72
CA ALA A 324 -1.09 -20.51 12.20
C ALA A 324 -1.01 -20.47 13.72
N GLN A 325 -2.07 -20.01 14.41
CA GLN A 325 -2.17 -20.07 15.87
C GLN A 325 -2.19 -21.51 16.36
N ASP A 326 -3.07 -22.34 15.79
CA ASP A 326 -3.19 -23.76 16.12
C ASP A 326 -1.84 -24.48 15.95
N LYS A 327 -1.11 -24.15 14.86
CA LYS A 327 0.19 -24.75 14.59
C LYS A 327 1.28 -24.32 15.58
N LEU A 328 1.26 -23.07 16.04
CA LEU A 328 2.19 -22.63 17.08
C LEU A 328 1.89 -23.30 18.43
N ASP A 329 0.61 -23.48 18.75
CA ASP A 329 0.18 -24.20 19.95
C ASP A 329 0.63 -25.67 19.91
N GLU A 330 0.53 -26.34 18.77
CA GLU A 330 1.09 -27.68 18.54
C GLU A 330 2.61 -27.71 18.78
N LEU A 331 3.36 -26.83 18.11
CA LEU A 331 4.82 -26.76 18.22
C LEU A 331 5.31 -26.42 19.65
N SER A 332 4.52 -25.70 20.43
CA SER A 332 4.84 -25.40 21.83
C SER A 332 4.63 -26.57 22.79
N LYS A 333 3.80 -27.55 22.41
CA LYS A 333 3.56 -28.78 23.21
C LYS A 333 4.61 -29.86 22.93
N GLU A 334 5.35 -29.74 21.83
CA GLU A 334 6.40 -30.68 21.41
C GLU A 334 7.80 -30.36 21.94
N ASN A 335 7.99 -29.22 22.63
CA ASN A 335 9.25 -28.77 23.23
C ASN A 335 9.20 -28.80 24.76
#